data_AF-A0A382U603-F1
#
_entry.id   AF-A0A382U603-F1
#
_cell.length_a   1.000
_cell.length_b   1.000
_cell.length_c   1.000
_cell.angle_alpha   90.00
_cell.angle_beta   90.00
_cell.angle_gamma   90.00
#
_symmetry.space_group_name_H-M   'P 1'
#
loop_
_entity.id
_entity.type
_entity.pdbx_description
1 polymer ?
#
loop_
_entity_poly.entity_id
_entity_poly.type
_entity_poly.pdbx_seq_one_letter_code
_entity_poly.pdbx_strand_id
1 'polypeptide(L)'
;SYWVGVLGVMAAIGFLVFKGSGLIEKALAGWSFILYGTYLIFFFWSLSTFGTDISSALSDTPVQPGWLLGGIEYAAYNVAIIPVLLFSVRHLKTQRETVLAGVLTGPIAIIPGLLLMLIMAGHYPTVADETVPVNLMLEALGSRSFQILFQLVLFGTLIETGTGMIHGVNERFAETFKEMGKEFPTYARPLIATVLLVVATLMAQFGLRDLIAKGYGTMTWIFLVVFLIPLLTYGLWKLLRED
;
A
#
# COMPACT_ATOMS: atom_id res chain seq x y z
N SER A 1 0.16 11.89 -21.98
CA SER A 1 1.58 11.57 -22.24
C SER A 1 2.14 10.92 -20.99
N TYR A 2 2.73 9.72 -21.11
CA TYR A 2 3.30 8.94 -20.00
C TYR A 2 4.20 9.79 -19.09
N TRP A 3 5.12 10.55 -19.69
CA TRP A 3 6.05 11.42 -18.96
C TRP A 3 5.39 12.57 -18.20
N VAL A 4 4.27 13.10 -18.71
CA VAL A 4 3.51 14.14 -18.00
C VAL A 4 2.86 13.58 -16.73
N GLY A 5 2.36 12.34 -16.78
CA GLY A 5 1.83 11.65 -15.61
C GLY A 5 2.92 11.37 -14.57
N VAL A 6 4.06 10.81 -15.00
CA VAL A 6 5.21 10.53 -14.12
C VAL A 6 5.72 11.81 -13.46
N LEU A 7 5.96 12.86 -14.24
CA LEU A 7 6.44 14.15 -13.71
C LEU A 7 5.40 14.81 -12.79
N GLY A 8 4.11 14.72 -13.11
CA GLY A 8 3.04 15.24 -12.27
C GLY A 8 2.99 14.55 -10.91
N VAL A 9 3.10 13.22 -10.88
CA VAL A 9 3.18 12.43 -9.65
C VAL A 9 4.42 12.80 -8.85
N MET A 10 5.60 12.84 -9.49
CA MET A 10 6.85 13.20 -8.81
C MET A 10 6.80 14.60 -8.21
N ALA A 11 6.24 15.57 -8.94
CA ALA A 11 6.10 16.94 -8.46
C ALA A 11 5.12 17.03 -7.27
N ALA A 12 4.00 16.30 -7.33
CA ALA A 12 3.02 16.26 -6.24
C ALA A 12 3.61 15.64 -4.97
N ILE A 13 4.31 14.50 -5.11
CA ILE A 13 5.00 13.84 -4.00
C ILE A 13 6.06 14.78 -3.41
N GLY A 14 6.91 15.36 -4.26
CA GLY A 14 7.93 16.32 -3.82
C GLY A 14 7.31 17.46 -3.03
N PHE A 15 6.28 18.11 -3.58
CA PHE A 15 5.58 19.22 -2.93
C PHE A 15 5.03 18.86 -1.53
N LEU A 16 4.39 17.69 -1.39
CA LEU A 16 3.85 17.24 -0.10
C LEU A 16 4.97 16.93 0.90
N VAL A 17 6.04 16.26 0.46
CA VAL A 17 7.21 15.98 1.31
C VAL A 17 7.85 17.27 1.83
N PHE A 18 7.86 18.35 1.04
CA PHE A 18 8.43 19.64 1.46
C PHE A 18 7.61 20.39 2.51
N LYS A 19 6.29 20.17 2.59
CA LYS A 19 5.41 20.90 3.52
C LYS A 19 5.35 20.33 4.95
N GLY A 20 6.03 19.21 5.22
CA GLY A 20 6.21 18.66 6.57
C GLY A 20 5.12 17.69 7.04
N SER A 21 5.40 16.99 8.15
CA SER A 21 4.63 15.83 8.66
C SER A 21 3.14 16.11 8.91
N GLY A 22 2.81 17.24 9.54
CA GLY A 22 1.42 17.54 9.92
C GLY A 22 0.47 17.82 8.75
N LEU A 23 0.97 18.32 7.61
CA LEU A 23 0.13 18.45 6.41
C LEU A 23 -0.03 17.10 5.71
N ILE A 24 1.03 16.30 5.69
CA ILE A 24 1.01 14.95 5.13
C ILE A 24 -0.05 14.14 5.86
N GLU A 25 0.00 14.04 7.19
CA GLU A 25 -0.98 13.28 7.98
C GLU A 25 -2.44 13.68 7.71
N LYS A 26 -2.72 14.99 7.63
CA LYS A 26 -4.08 15.48 7.32
C LYS A 26 -4.51 15.16 5.90
N ALA A 27 -3.59 15.28 4.94
CA ALA A 27 -3.87 14.95 3.54
C ALA A 27 -4.14 13.44 3.37
N LEU A 28 -3.29 12.59 3.98
CA LEU A 28 -3.44 11.13 4.00
C LEU A 28 -4.79 10.71 4.62
N ALA A 29 -5.10 11.24 5.81
CA ALA A 29 -6.34 10.92 6.51
C ALA A 29 -7.58 11.38 5.73
N GLY A 30 -7.57 12.58 5.17
CA GLY A 30 -8.67 13.09 4.34
C GLY A 30 -8.87 12.28 3.06
N TRP A 31 -7.78 11.90 2.40
CA TRP A 31 -7.83 11.11 1.17
C TRP A 31 -8.36 9.70 1.39
N SER A 32 -8.00 9.07 2.52
CA SER A 32 -8.48 7.75 2.91
C SER A 32 -10.01 7.64 2.92
N PHE A 33 -10.73 8.69 3.33
CA PHE A 33 -12.20 8.69 3.30
C PHE A 33 -12.75 8.66 1.86
N ILE A 34 -12.13 9.43 0.95
CA ILE A 34 -12.52 9.46 -0.46
C ILE A 34 -12.22 8.10 -1.12
N LEU A 35 -11.05 7.53 -0.81
CA LEU A 35 -10.63 6.20 -1.26
C LEU A 35 -11.64 5.13 -0.84
N TYR A 36 -11.92 5.02 0.47
CA TYR A 36 -12.83 4.01 0.99
C TYR A 36 -14.27 4.20 0.49
N GLY A 37 -14.76 5.44 0.43
CA GLY A 37 -16.07 5.72 -0.15
C GLY A 37 -16.17 5.27 -1.60
N THR A 38 -15.16 5.57 -2.42
CA THR A 38 -15.11 5.17 -3.83
C THR A 38 -15.05 3.65 -3.98
N TYR A 39 -14.24 2.97 -3.16
CA TYR A 39 -14.12 1.52 -3.19
C TYR A 39 -15.40 0.81 -2.74
N LEU A 40 -16.11 1.34 -1.74
CA LEU A 40 -17.39 0.80 -1.32
C LEU A 40 -18.46 0.97 -2.41
N ILE A 41 -18.55 2.15 -3.03
CA ILE A 41 -19.45 2.38 -4.17
C ILE A 41 -19.12 1.40 -5.30
N PHE A 42 -17.84 1.26 -5.64
CA PHE A 42 -17.39 0.33 -6.66
C PHE A 42 -17.76 -1.12 -6.33
N PHE A 43 -17.55 -1.54 -5.08
CA PHE A 43 -17.86 -2.88 -4.61
C PHE A 43 -19.36 -3.18 -4.71
N PHE A 44 -20.22 -2.34 -4.14
CA PHE A 44 -21.67 -2.58 -4.15
C PHE A 44 -22.26 -2.52 -5.56
N TRP A 45 -21.76 -1.64 -6.42
CA TRP A 45 -22.18 -1.56 -7.82
C TRP A 45 -21.71 -2.78 -8.63
N SER A 46 -20.46 -3.22 -8.43
CA SER A 46 -19.96 -4.43 -9.08
C SER A 46 -20.71 -5.67 -8.60
N LEU A 47 -21.01 -5.76 -7.30
CA LEU A 47 -21.78 -6.88 -6.73
C LEU A 47 -23.22 -6.92 -7.28
N SER A 48 -23.87 -5.78 -7.47
CA SER A 48 -25.22 -5.74 -8.05
C SER A 48 -25.24 -6.07 -9.54
N THR A 49 -24.13 -5.84 -10.25
CA THR A 49 -24.04 -6.06 -11.71
C THR A 49 -23.53 -7.46 -12.05
N PHE A 50 -22.51 -7.93 -11.35
CA PHE A 50 -21.77 -9.18 -11.65
C PHE A 50 -21.96 -10.26 -10.57
N GLY A 51 -22.93 -10.10 -9.66
CA GLY A 51 -23.11 -10.99 -8.52
C GLY A 51 -23.29 -12.47 -8.89
N THR A 52 -23.96 -12.76 -10.01
CA THR A 52 -24.11 -14.13 -10.53
C THR A 52 -22.78 -14.72 -10.95
N ASP A 53 -21.97 -13.94 -11.67
CA ASP A 53 -20.67 -14.38 -12.18
C ASP A 53 -19.68 -14.58 -11.03
N ILE A 54 -19.69 -13.69 -10.03
CA ILE A 54 -18.91 -13.84 -8.79
C ILE A 54 -19.30 -15.14 -8.06
N SER A 55 -20.61 -15.41 -7.92
CA SER A 55 -21.11 -16.61 -7.24
C SER A 55 -20.72 -17.90 -7.98
N SER A 56 -20.84 -17.91 -9.30
CA SER A 56 -20.42 -19.05 -10.14
C SER A 56 -18.91 -19.25 -10.06
N ALA A 57 -18.12 -18.18 -10.23
CA ALA A 57 -16.66 -18.28 -10.15
C ALA A 57 -16.17 -18.83 -8.80
N LEU A 58 -16.78 -18.42 -7.69
CA LEU A 58 -16.44 -18.94 -6.36
C LEU A 58 -16.83 -20.41 -6.14
N SER A 59 -17.85 -20.89 -6.84
CA SER A 59 -18.34 -22.27 -6.70
C SER A 59 -17.63 -23.24 -7.65
N ASP A 60 -17.34 -22.78 -8.86
CA ASP A 60 -16.89 -23.62 -9.97
C ASP A 60 -15.37 -23.64 -10.13
N THR A 61 -14.65 -22.66 -9.55
CA THR A 61 -13.18 -22.58 -9.66
C THR A 61 -12.50 -23.51 -8.65
N PRO A 62 -11.75 -24.53 -9.10
CA PRO A 62 -11.05 -25.43 -8.19
C PRO A 62 -9.91 -24.72 -7.47
N VAL A 63 -9.72 -25.04 -6.19
CA VAL A 63 -8.61 -24.54 -5.39
C VAL A 63 -7.29 -25.07 -5.96
N GLN A 64 -6.46 -24.16 -6.48
CA GLN A 64 -5.15 -24.50 -7.01
C GLN A 64 -4.13 -24.72 -5.89
N PRO A 65 -3.17 -25.65 -6.06
CA PRO A 65 -2.05 -25.81 -5.15
C PRO A 65 -1.26 -24.49 -5.00
N GLY A 66 -0.74 -24.24 -3.80
CA GLY A 66 0.08 -23.05 -3.53
C GLY A 66 -0.69 -21.79 -3.13
N TRP A 67 -2.03 -21.81 -3.06
CA TRP A 67 -2.82 -20.66 -2.60
C TRP A 67 -2.41 -20.15 -1.21
N LEU A 68 -2.10 -21.07 -0.29
CA LEU A 68 -1.71 -20.72 1.08
C LEU A 68 -0.34 -20.03 1.09
N LEU A 69 0.62 -20.58 0.34
CA LEU A 69 1.96 -19.99 0.24
C LEU A 69 1.88 -18.61 -0.44
N GLY A 70 1.13 -18.48 -1.53
CA GLY A 70 0.92 -17.18 -2.20
C GLY A 70 0.26 -16.15 -1.28
N GLY A 71 -0.69 -16.57 -0.43
CA GLY A 71 -1.29 -15.71 0.59
C GLY A 71 -0.29 -15.24 1.66
N ILE A 72 0.57 -16.15 2.15
CA ILE A 72 1.65 -15.82 3.10
C ILE A 72 2.65 -14.87 2.45
N GLU A 73 3.04 -15.13 1.20
CA GLU A 73 3.98 -14.28 0.48
C GLU A 73 3.42 -12.87 0.29
N TYR A 74 2.17 -12.76 -0.13
CA TYR A 74 1.48 -11.48 -0.25
C TYR A 74 1.41 -10.73 1.10
N ALA A 75 1.06 -11.43 2.19
CA ALA A 75 0.98 -10.82 3.51
C ALA A 75 2.35 -10.34 4.01
N ALA A 76 3.39 -11.19 3.91
CA ALA A 76 4.73 -10.86 4.38
C ALA A 76 5.37 -9.71 3.57
N TYR A 77 5.13 -9.64 2.26
CA TYR A 77 5.51 -8.49 1.45
C TYR A 77 4.85 -7.19 1.93
N ASN A 78 3.53 -7.21 2.19
CA ASN A 78 2.81 -6.00 2.60
C ASN A 78 3.20 -5.52 4.01
N VAL A 79 3.62 -6.42 4.91
CA VAL A 79 4.10 -6.06 6.25
C VAL A 79 5.46 -5.34 6.22
N ALA A 80 6.21 -5.45 5.13
CA ALA A 80 7.49 -4.77 4.95
C ALA A 80 7.43 -3.24 5.07
N ILE A 81 6.25 -2.64 4.87
CA ILE A 81 6.06 -1.19 4.94
C ILE A 81 5.92 -0.69 6.38
N ILE A 82 5.60 -1.56 7.35
CA ILE A 82 5.33 -1.16 8.75
C ILE A 82 6.47 -0.33 9.36
N PRO A 83 7.77 -0.70 9.25
CA PRO A 83 8.86 0.07 9.83
C PRO A 83 8.96 1.50 9.30
N VAL A 84 8.50 1.73 8.07
CA VAL A 84 8.48 3.05 7.43
C VAL A 84 7.31 3.88 7.95
N LEU A 85 6.20 3.24 8.33
CA LEU A 85 5.00 3.92 8.83
C LEU A 85 5.00 4.20 10.34
N LEU A 86 6.03 3.74 11.08
CA LEU A 86 6.14 3.96 12.53
C LEU A 86 6.22 5.45 12.94
N PHE A 87 6.48 6.37 12.00
CA PHE A 87 6.39 7.80 12.33
C PHE A 87 4.97 8.20 12.80
N SER A 88 3.93 7.50 12.31
CA SER A 88 2.53 7.82 12.62
C SER A 88 2.09 7.37 14.02
N VAL A 89 2.80 6.43 14.64
CA VAL A 89 2.44 5.91 15.98
C VAL A 89 3.02 6.74 17.12
N ARG A 90 3.83 7.77 16.84
CA ARG A 90 4.46 8.67 17.84
C ARG A 90 3.44 9.42 18.72
N HIS A 91 2.18 9.47 18.31
CA HIS A 91 1.11 10.15 19.04
C HIS A 91 0.38 9.25 20.04
N LEU A 92 0.60 7.94 20.01
CA LEU A 92 -0.03 6.98 20.92
C LEU A 92 0.60 7.12 22.31
N LYS A 93 -0.23 7.34 23.34
CA LYS A 93 0.22 7.64 24.70
C LYS A 93 0.06 6.47 25.66
N THR A 94 -0.83 5.53 25.35
CA THR A 94 -1.11 4.39 26.24
C THR A 94 -0.91 3.05 25.53
N GLN A 95 -0.60 1.99 26.31
CA GLN A 95 -0.54 0.62 25.80
C GLN A 95 -1.87 0.21 25.15
N ARG A 96 -3.01 0.58 25.76
CA ARG A 96 -4.34 0.28 25.24
C ARG A 96 -4.59 0.93 23.88
N GLU A 97 -4.21 2.20 23.70
CA GLU A 97 -4.28 2.88 22.41
C GLU A 97 -3.41 2.17 21.36
N THR A 98 -2.20 1.75 21.76
CA THR A 98 -1.25 1.05 20.88
C THR A 98 -1.78 -0.28 20.39
N VAL A 99 -2.31 -1.10 21.31
CA VAL A 99 -2.89 -2.41 20.97
C VAL A 99 -4.13 -2.24 20.09
N LEU A 100 -5.03 -1.33 20.44
CA LEU A 100 -6.22 -1.07 19.63
C LEU A 100 -5.87 -0.58 18.21
N ALA A 101 -4.95 0.37 18.10
CA ALA A 101 -4.48 0.87 16.81
C ALA A 101 -3.87 -0.26 15.96
N GLY A 102 -3.00 -1.09 16.55
CA GLY A 102 -2.38 -2.22 15.86
C GLY A 102 -3.40 -3.26 15.36
N VAL A 103 -4.33 -3.66 16.22
CA VAL A 103 -5.38 -4.64 15.87
C VAL A 103 -6.32 -4.10 14.80
N LEU A 104 -6.66 -2.81 14.83
CA LEU A 104 -7.54 -2.20 13.82
C LEU A 104 -6.83 -1.95 12.48
N THR A 105 -5.52 -1.71 12.50
CA THR A 105 -4.73 -1.43 11.28
C THR A 105 -4.82 -2.59 10.28
N GLY A 106 -4.72 -3.84 10.76
CA GLY A 106 -4.79 -5.02 9.88
C GLY A 106 -6.09 -5.12 9.08
N PRO A 107 -7.27 -5.20 9.73
CA PRO A 107 -8.57 -5.21 9.08
C PRO A 107 -8.79 -4.00 8.17
N ILE A 108 -8.48 -2.79 8.65
CA ILE A 108 -8.66 -1.56 7.85
C ILE A 108 -7.82 -1.61 6.57
N ALA A 109 -6.60 -2.14 6.64
CA ALA A 109 -5.72 -2.27 5.48
C ALA A 109 -6.19 -3.37 4.49
N ILE A 110 -6.65 -4.53 4.98
CA ILE A 110 -6.91 -5.69 4.12
C ILE A 110 -8.34 -5.76 3.57
N ILE A 111 -9.34 -5.24 4.30
CA ILE A 111 -10.76 -5.32 3.89
C ILE A 111 -10.98 -4.72 2.48
N PRO A 112 -10.49 -3.52 2.15
CA PRO A 112 -10.70 -2.96 0.82
C PRO A 112 -10.08 -3.84 -0.28
N GLY A 113 -8.89 -4.40 -0.03
CA GLY A 113 -8.23 -5.33 -0.95
C GLY A 113 -9.01 -6.64 -1.13
N LEU A 114 -9.58 -7.18 -0.05
CA LEU A 114 -10.44 -8.36 -0.08
C LEU A 114 -11.71 -8.11 -0.88
N LEU A 115 -12.38 -6.97 -0.65
CA LEU A 115 -13.59 -6.58 -1.38
C LEU A 115 -13.31 -6.44 -2.89
N LEU A 116 -12.17 -5.82 -3.24
CA LEU A 116 -11.72 -5.78 -4.63
C LEU A 116 -11.50 -7.19 -5.17
N MET A 117 -10.75 -8.05 -4.47
CA MET A 117 -10.47 -9.41 -4.92
C MET A 117 -11.75 -10.22 -5.17
N LEU A 118 -12.79 -10.04 -4.35
CA LEU A 118 -14.11 -10.68 -4.56
C LEU A 118 -14.78 -10.23 -5.86
N ILE A 119 -14.77 -8.94 -6.19
CA ILE A 119 -15.36 -8.47 -7.46
C ILE A 119 -14.52 -8.90 -8.67
N MET A 120 -13.20 -9.01 -8.52
CA MET A 120 -12.33 -9.53 -9.60
C MET A 120 -12.61 -11.00 -9.88
N ALA A 121 -12.94 -11.78 -8.85
CA ALA A 121 -13.19 -13.22 -8.99
C ALA A 121 -14.29 -13.54 -10.02
N GLY A 122 -15.31 -12.70 -10.14
CA GLY A 122 -16.38 -12.88 -11.15
C GLY A 122 -15.91 -12.83 -12.61
N HIS A 123 -14.70 -12.32 -12.87
CA HIS A 123 -14.10 -12.26 -14.20
C HIS A 123 -12.94 -13.25 -14.40
N TYR A 124 -12.79 -14.22 -13.49
CA TYR A 124 -11.82 -15.31 -13.65
C TYR A 124 -12.23 -16.23 -14.84
N PRO A 125 -11.30 -16.69 -15.69
CA PRO A 125 -9.84 -16.55 -15.59
C PRO A 125 -9.25 -15.28 -16.22
N THR A 126 -9.99 -14.57 -17.07
CA THR A 126 -9.51 -13.44 -17.88
C THR A 126 -8.82 -12.35 -17.03
N VAL A 127 -9.35 -12.09 -15.84
CA VAL A 127 -8.82 -11.09 -14.90
C VAL A 127 -7.37 -11.34 -14.47
N ALA A 128 -6.88 -12.59 -14.56
CA ALA A 128 -5.52 -12.96 -14.15
C ALA A 128 -4.44 -12.54 -15.15
N ASP A 129 -4.80 -12.29 -16.41
CA ASP A 129 -3.87 -11.86 -17.46
C ASP A 129 -3.80 -10.33 -17.60
N GLU A 130 -4.70 -9.62 -16.95
CA GLU A 130 -4.74 -8.16 -16.97
C GLU A 130 -3.63 -7.54 -16.12
N THR A 131 -2.96 -6.53 -16.68
CA THR A 131 -1.88 -5.82 -15.96
C THR A 131 -2.42 -4.97 -14.80
N VAL A 132 -3.62 -4.41 -14.99
CA VAL A 132 -4.36 -3.68 -13.97
C VAL A 132 -5.78 -4.24 -13.94
N PRO A 133 -6.00 -5.34 -13.19
CA PRO A 133 -7.25 -6.10 -13.23
C PRO A 133 -8.50 -5.26 -12.98
N VAL A 134 -8.38 -4.21 -12.15
CA VAL A 134 -9.50 -3.32 -11.81
C VAL A 134 -10.14 -2.62 -13.01
N ASN A 135 -9.36 -2.40 -14.08
CA ASN A 135 -9.83 -1.72 -15.27
C ASN A 135 -10.87 -2.53 -16.03
N LEU A 136 -10.74 -3.86 -16.03
CA LEU A 136 -11.69 -4.76 -16.69
C LEU A 136 -13.11 -4.54 -16.16
N MET A 137 -13.27 -4.47 -14.84
CA MET A 137 -14.58 -4.24 -14.22
C MET A 137 -15.07 -2.80 -14.41
N LEU A 138 -14.17 -1.81 -14.37
CA LEU A 138 -14.54 -0.41 -14.63
C LEU A 138 -15.03 -0.19 -16.08
N GLU A 139 -14.45 -0.91 -17.03
CA GLU A 139 -14.89 -0.93 -18.43
C GLU A 139 -16.21 -1.68 -18.57
N ALA A 140 -16.35 -2.84 -17.93
CA ALA A 140 -17.59 -3.63 -17.94
C ALA A 140 -18.78 -2.88 -17.31
N LEU A 141 -18.56 -2.05 -16.28
CA LEU A 141 -19.59 -1.18 -15.70
C LEU A 141 -20.00 -0.02 -16.64
N GLY A 142 -19.20 0.30 -17.66
CA GLY A 142 -19.53 1.27 -18.71
C GLY A 142 -19.62 2.74 -18.30
N SER A 143 -19.36 3.09 -17.03
CA SER A 143 -19.48 4.47 -16.54
C SER A 143 -18.19 5.28 -16.70
N ARG A 144 -18.18 6.18 -17.70
CA ARG A 144 -17.01 7.03 -17.95
C ARG A 144 -16.69 7.98 -16.79
N SER A 145 -17.71 8.56 -16.15
CA SER A 145 -17.53 9.44 -15.00
C SER A 145 -16.92 8.70 -13.82
N PHE A 146 -17.35 7.45 -13.59
CA PHE A 146 -16.83 6.63 -12.51
C PHE A 146 -15.39 6.17 -12.79
N GLN A 147 -15.06 5.81 -14.04
CA GLN A 147 -13.68 5.53 -14.45
C GLN A 147 -12.74 6.71 -14.15
N ILE A 148 -13.16 7.95 -14.49
CA ILE A 148 -12.36 9.15 -14.23
C ILE A 148 -12.18 9.35 -12.73
N LEU A 149 -13.26 9.24 -11.94
CA LEU A 149 -13.19 9.34 -10.48
C LEU A 149 -12.24 8.29 -9.89
N PHE A 150 -12.40 7.03 -10.28
CA PHE A 150 -11.58 5.92 -9.79
C PHE A 150 -10.10 6.14 -10.15
N GLN A 151 -9.81 6.59 -11.37
CA GLN A 151 -8.45 6.90 -11.80
C GLN A 151 -7.85 8.04 -10.97
N LEU A 152 -8.62 9.11 -10.68
CA LEU A 152 -8.18 10.20 -9.81
C LEU A 152 -7.86 9.70 -8.39
N VAL A 153 -8.73 8.84 -7.86
CA VAL A 153 -8.55 8.21 -6.53
C VAL A 153 -7.27 7.38 -6.51
N LEU A 154 -7.05 6.50 -7.49
CA LEU A 154 -5.83 5.71 -7.62
C LEU A 154 -4.57 6.58 -7.72
N PHE A 155 -4.63 7.66 -8.51
CA PHE A 155 -3.51 8.60 -8.64
C PHE A 155 -3.18 9.26 -7.31
N GLY A 156 -4.17 9.76 -6.58
CA GLY A 156 -3.91 10.36 -5.28
C GLY A 156 -3.43 9.36 -4.24
N THR A 157 -3.91 8.11 -4.26
CA THR A 157 -3.41 7.04 -3.39
C THR A 157 -1.94 6.70 -3.69
N LEU A 158 -1.54 6.72 -4.96
CA LEU A 158 -0.14 6.54 -5.35
C LEU A 158 0.73 7.70 -4.82
N ILE A 159 0.25 8.94 -4.93
CA ILE A 159 0.92 10.12 -4.36
C ILE A 159 1.02 10.02 -2.83
N GLU A 160 -0.05 9.61 -2.16
CA GLU A 160 -0.13 9.42 -0.71
C GLU A 160 0.87 8.37 -0.24
N THR A 161 0.86 7.20 -0.87
CA THR A 161 1.73 6.09 -0.49
C THR A 161 3.20 6.46 -0.75
N GLY A 162 3.50 7.07 -1.91
CA GLY A 162 4.85 7.53 -2.23
C GLY A 162 5.36 8.61 -1.28
N THR A 163 4.52 9.59 -0.94
CA THR A 163 4.83 10.64 0.04
C THR A 163 5.09 10.05 1.42
N GLY A 164 4.20 9.16 1.89
CA GLY A 164 4.32 8.50 3.19
C GLY A 164 5.59 7.64 3.30
N MET A 165 5.94 6.90 2.24
CA MET A 165 7.18 6.11 2.21
C MET A 165 8.44 6.98 2.30
N ILE A 166 8.53 8.02 1.46
CA ILE A 166 9.69 8.93 1.45
C ILE A 166 9.79 9.66 2.79
N HIS A 167 8.66 10.13 3.32
CA HIS A 167 8.62 10.79 4.63
C HIS A 167 9.08 9.85 5.74
N GLY A 168 8.58 8.60 5.77
CA GLY A 168 8.99 7.61 6.76
C GLY A 168 10.48 7.30 6.70
N VAL A 169 11.07 7.16 5.51
CA VAL A 169 12.53 6.99 5.36
C VAL A 169 13.29 8.22 5.89
N ASN A 170 12.83 9.43 5.56
CA ASN A 170 13.43 10.66 6.08
C ASN A 170 13.39 10.75 7.61
N GLU A 171 12.27 10.39 8.23
CA GLU A 171 12.12 10.40 9.69
C GLU A 171 13.01 9.35 10.36
N ARG A 172 13.22 8.20 9.72
CA ARG A 172 14.17 7.18 10.22
C ARG A 172 15.60 7.69 10.23
N PHE A 173 16.06 8.28 9.14
CA PHE A 173 17.39 8.89 9.10
C PHE A 173 17.53 10.03 10.11
N ALA A 174 16.49 10.86 10.25
CA ALA A 174 16.49 11.95 11.22
C ALA A 174 16.61 11.44 12.67
N GLU A 175 15.92 10.37 13.04
CA GLU A 175 16.03 9.77 14.38
C GLU A 175 17.43 9.17 14.60
N THR A 176 17.99 8.45 13.63
CA THR A 176 19.36 7.91 13.75
C THR A 176 20.41 9.01 13.95
N PHE A 177 20.29 10.14 13.22
CA PHE A 177 21.19 11.28 13.42
C PHE A 177 21.06 11.87 14.82
N LYS A 178 19.82 11.99 15.32
CA LYS A 178 19.52 12.48 16.66
C LYS A 178 20.08 11.56 17.75
N GLU A 179 19.98 10.24 17.60
CA GLU A 179 20.61 9.25 18.49
C GLU A 179 22.14 9.39 18.52
N MET A 180 22.74 9.79 17.39
CA MET A 180 24.17 10.10 17.30
C MET A 180 24.55 11.50 17.80
N GLY A 181 23.59 12.28 18.33
CA GLY A 181 23.81 13.66 18.79
C GLY A 181 24.09 14.65 17.66
N LYS A 182 23.70 14.34 16.42
CA LYS A 182 23.88 15.19 15.24
C LYS A 182 22.55 15.72 14.73
N GLU A 183 22.58 16.92 14.14
CA GLU A 183 21.41 17.44 13.43
C GLU A 183 21.29 16.81 12.04
N PHE A 184 20.06 16.45 11.66
CA PHE A 184 19.79 15.93 10.32
C PHE A 184 19.81 17.07 9.30
N PRO A 185 20.68 17.03 8.27
CA PRO A 185 20.83 18.16 7.36
C PRO A 185 19.55 18.49 6.61
N THR A 186 19.18 19.77 6.53
CA THR A 186 17.94 20.22 5.85
C THR A 186 17.88 19.82 4.38
N TYR A 187 19.03 19.74 3.70
CA TYR A 187 19.11 19.32 2.29
C TYR A 187 19.03 17.80 2.09
N ALA A 188 19.20 16.99 3.15
CA ALA A 188 19.15 15.54 3.06
C ALA A 188 17.73 15.05 2.74
N ARG A 189 16.70 15.72 3.28
CA ARG A 189 15.28 15.43 3.00
C ARG A 189 14.93 15.50 1.50
N PRO A 190 15.19 16.63 0.79
CA PRO A 190 15.01 16.69 -0.66
C PRO A 190 15.85 15.66 -1.39
N LEU A 191 17.12 15.50 -1.00
CA LEU A 191 18.04 14.61 -1.69
C LEU A 191 17.55 13.15 -1.65
N ILE A 192 17.13 12.67 -0.49
CA ILE A 192 16.56 11.33 -0.32
C ILE A 192 15.30 11.18 -1.17
N ALA A 193 14.40 12.17 -1.12
CA ALA A 193 13.18 12.16 -1.94
C ALA A 193 13.51 12.06 -3.44
N THR A 194 14.43 12.88 -3.94
CA THR A 194 14.86 12.87 -5.33
C THR A 194 15.50 11.54 -5.71
N VAL A 195 16.42 11.01 -4.90
CA VAL A 195 17.08 9.73 -5.17
C VAL A 195 16.06 8.59 -5.23
N LEU A 196 15.15 8.51 -4.25
CA LEU A 196 14.12 7.48 -4.21
C LEU A 196 13.16 7.58 -5.41
N LEU A 197 12.74 8.78 -5.79
CA LEU A 197 11.88 8.98 -6.95
C LEU A 197 12.58 8.65 -8.28
N VAL A 198 13.87 8.98 -8.41
CA VAL A 198 14.67 8.58 -9.59
C VAL A 198 14.79 7.07 -9.66
N VAL A 199 15.13 6.39 -8.56
CA VAL A 199 15.19 4.92 -8.50
C VAL A 199 13.83 4.32 -8.85
N ALA A 200 12.74 4.84 -8.29
CA ALA A 200 11.38 4.36 -8.59
C ALA A 200 11.03 4.53 -10.09
N THR A 201 11.44 5.64 -10.71
CA THR A 201 11.22 5.92 -12.13
C THR A 201 12.02 4.98 -13.04
N LEU A 202 13.26 4.67 -12.65
CA LEU A 202 14.08 3.67 -13.36
C LEU A 202 13.49 2.28 -13.22
N MET A 203 13.00 1.92 -12.02
CA MET A 203 12.36 0.63 -11.78
C MET A 203 11.02 0.48 -12.53
N ALA A 204 10.27 1.56 -12.72
CA ALA A 204 9.01 1.53 -13.46
C ALA A 204 9.17 1.08 -14.93
N GLN A 205 10.38 1.15 -15.50
CA GLN A 205 10.67 0.72 -16.87
C GLN A 205 10.64 -0.81 -17.04
N PHE A 206 10.84 -1.58 -15.97
CA PHE A 206 10.79 -3.04 -16.01
C PHE A 206 9.37 -3.60 -16.16
N GLY A 207 8.34 -2.75 -16.09
CA GLY A 207 6.94 -3.14 -16.23
C GLY A 207 6.34 -3.69 -14.93
N LEU A 208 5.06 -3.39 -14.69
CA LEU A 208 4.37 -3.73 -13.45
C LEU A 208 4.31 -5.25 -13.21
N ARG A 209 4.00 -6.04 -14.26
CA ARG A 209 3.86 -7.50 -14.16
C ARG A 209 5.15 -8.18 -13.73
N ASP A 210 6.27 -7.82 -14.37
CA ASP A 210 7.58 -8.42 -14.06
C ASP A 210 8.12 -7.97 -12.71
N LEU A 211 7.89 -6.71 -12.34
CA LEU A 211 8.28 -6.17 -11.04
C LEU A 211 7.52 -6.87 -9.90
N ILE A 212 6.24 -7.16 -10.08
CA ILE A 212 5.44 -7.94 -9.12
C ILE A 212 5.95 -9.39 -9.11
N ALA A 213 6.02 -10.05 -10.28
CA ALA A 213 6.31 -11.48 -10.36
C ALA A 213 7.69 -11.85 -9.80
N LYS A 214 8.72 -11.03 -10.02
CA LYS A 214 10.10 -11.32 -9.58
C LYS A 214 10.48 -10.56 -8.31
N GLY A 215 10.02 -9.32 -8.18
CA GLY A 215 10.37 -8.46 -7.06
C GLY A 215 9.68 -8.87 -5.77
N TYR A 216 8.39 -9.24 -5.82
CA TYR A 216 7.64 -9.50 -4.59
C TYR A 216 8.10 -10.78 -3.93
N GLY A 217 8.28 -11.88 -4.68
CA GLY A 217 8.74 -13.15 -4.13
C GLY A 217 10.07 -13.02 -3.41
N THR A 218 11.08 -12.43 -4.06
CA THR A 218 12.42 -12.26 -3.45
C THR A 218 12.39 -11.38 -2.21
N MET A 219 11.69 -10.24 -2.28
CA MET A 219 11.60 -9.29 -1.15
C MET A 219 10.83 -9.88 0.03
N THR A 220 9.79 -10.67 -0.24
CA THR A 220 9.02 -11.39 0.78
C THR A 220 9.94 -12.22 1.67
N TRP A 221 10.79 -13.06 1.09
CA TRP A 221 11.69 -13.92 1.85
C TRP A 221 12.68 -13.14 2.71
N ILE A 222 13.21 -12.03 2.17
CA ILE A 222 14.10 -11.13 2.92
C ILE A 222 13.37 -10.54 4.13
N PHE A 223 12.18 -9.96 3.94
CA PHE A 223 11.43 -9.34 5.04
C PHE A 223 10.91 -10.35 6.05
N LEU A 224 10.57 -11.56 5.62
CA LEU A 224 10.16 -12.63 6.51
C LEU A 224 11.29 -12.97 7.49
N VAL A 225 12.51 -13.15 6.99
CA VAL A 225 13.67 -13.53 7.81
C VAL A 225 14.21 -12.36 8.64
N VAL A 226 14.32 -11.17 8.05
CA VAL A 226 14.98 -10.01 8.68
C VAL A 226 14.05 -9.23 9.61
N PHE A 227 12.75 -9.22 9.33
CA PHE A 227 11.78 -8.40 10.06
C PHE A 227 10.71 -9.24 10.77
N LEU A 228 9.96 -10.06 10.03
CA LEU A 228 8.77 -10.74 10.57
C LEU A 228 9.14 -11.78 11.64
N ILE A 229 10.10 -12.66 11.37
CA ILE A 229 10.54 -13.68 12.34
C ILE A 229 11.07 -13.02 13.63
N PRO A 230 12.03 -12.08 13.58
CA PRO A 230 12.52 -11.42 14.79
C PRO A 230 11.43 -10.68 15.56
N LEU A 231 10.50 -10.02 14.85
CA LEU A 231 9.38 -9.32 15.48
C LEU A 231 8.44 -10.28 16.22
N LEU A 232 8.07 -11.40 15.58
CA LEU A 232 7.16 -12.40 16.16
C LEU A 232 7.81 -13.32 17.19
N THR A 233 9.15 -13.38 17.24
CA THR A 233 9.87 -14.22 18.22
C THR A 233 10.43 -13.36 19.34
N TYR A 234 11.50 -12.63 19.06
CA TYR A 234 12.21 -11.81 20.04
C TYR A 234 11.38 -10.60 20.49
N GLY A 235 10.65 -9.96 19.56
CA GLY A 235 9.78 -8.82 19.89
C GLY A 235 8.67 -9.20 20.87
N LEU A 236 7.93 -10.27 20.56
CA LEU A 236 6.89 -10.81 21.45
C LEU A 236 7.46 -11.28 22.79
N TRP A 237 8.61 -11.97 22.77
CA TRP A 237 9.26 -12.41 24.01
C TRP A 237 9.67 -11.25 24.92
N LYS A 238 10.21 -10.17 24.35
CA LYS A 238 10.60 -8.98 25.12
C LYS A 238 9.37 -8.27 25.71
N LEU A 239 8.30 -8.13 24.91
CA LEU A 239 7.05 -7.53 25.36
C LEU A 239 6.45 -8.28 26.56
N LEU A 240 6.44 -9.62 26.51
CA LEU A 240 5.91 -10.47 27.58
C LEU A 240 6.79 -10.51 28.85
N ARG A 241 7.99 -9.93 28.81
CA ARG A 241 8.97 -9.97 29.92
C ARG A 241 9.21 -8.60 30.56
N GLU A 242 8.82 -7.52 29.87
CA GLU A 242 8.87 -6.13 30.38
C GLU A 242 7.57 -5.70 31.09
N ASP A 243 6.53 -6.54 31.07
CA ASP A 243 5.37 -6.52 31.99
C ASP A 243 5.61 -7.46 33.20
#